data_AF-A0A0A0D877-F1
#
_entry.id   AF-A0A0A0D877-F1
#
_cell.length_a   1.000
_cell.length_b   1.000
_cell.length_c   1.000
_cell.angle_alpha   90.00
_cell.angle_beta   90.00
_cell.angle_gamma   90.00
#
_symmetry.space_group_name_H-M   'P 1'
#
loop_
_entity.id
_entity.type
_entity.pdbx_description
1 polymer ?
#
loop_
_entity_poly.entity_id
_entity_poly.type
_entity_poly.pdbx_seq_one_letter_code
_entity_poly.pdbx_strand_id
1 'polypeptide(L)'
;MSMKASTEDAVEELLGAIAQDRMEMVLLFCSPTYDLPAVLAEIGRRAPEVRVLGCTTAGEITPAGYRQGTITGMSLSADHFATSVRLIEPASFEIADGAAIIKALLAEHQARHQHRFDPSRSFALLINDGLSMHEEIIVSALGDALGEIPLVGGSAGDNLAFRETAIFLDGRILSSASLLVLVSTDLTFRVFERQHFDALDQKMVVTRADPAQRRVMEINAEPAAEEYARLIGLERSDLTPLVFASHPLVVKAGGRHYVRAIKRADDDGSLHFFCAIDEGIILSVAKSSDLVANLVSLFDDLRAELGSIDAVIGFDCVLRYVEMEQRQMLTEVSKIMAQNNVVGFNTYGEQFGMMHVSQTFTGIAFGPG
;
A
#
# COMPACT_ATOMS: atom_id res chain seq x y z
N MET A 1 -1.69 -18.09 6.39
CA MET A 1 -0.27 -17.66 6.53
C MET A 1 0.61 -18.89 6.70
N SER A 2 1.88 -18.81 6.34
CA SER A 2 2.90 -19.80 6.70
C SER A 2 4.25 -19.16 7.01
N MET A 3 4.99 -19.80 7.92
CA MET A 3 6.40 -19.50 8.23
C MET A 3 7.33 -20.69 7.95
N LYS A 4 6.85 -21.70 7.23
CA LYS A 4 7.64 -22.91 6.96
C LYS A 4 8.79 -22.56 6.03
N ALA A 5 9.97 -23.13 6.31
CA ALA A 5 11.15 -22.92 5.47
C ALA A 5 11.04 -23.66 4.12
N SER A 6 10.33 -24.80 4.08
CA SER A 6 10.03 -25.51 2.85
C SER A 6 8.93 -24.77 2.08
N THR A 7 9.19 -24.45 0.81
CA THR A 7 8.19 -23.86 -0.09
C THR A 7 6.93 -24.71 -0.19
N GLU A 8 7.08 -26.04 -0.30
CA GLU A 8 5.95 -26.96 -0.41
C GLU A 8 5.07 -26.93 0.86
N ASP A 9 5.69 -27.02 2.04
CA ASP A 9 4.97 -26.96 3.31
C ASP A 9 4.33 -25.59 3.52
N ALA A 10 5.00 -24.52 3.07
CA ALA A 10 4.50 -23.16 3.22
C ALA A 10 3.26 -22.90 2.37
N VAL A 11 3.30 -23.36 1.11
CA VAL A 11 2.15 -23.28 0.21
C VAL A 11 1.02 -24.20 0.68
N GLU A 12 1.34 -25.39 1.18
CA GLU A 12 0.33 -26.30 1.75
C GLU A 12 -0.40 -25.69 2.95
N GLU A 13 0.34 -25.15 3.91
CA GLU A 13 -0.24 -24.50 5.10
C GLU A 13 -1.06 -23.26 4.72
N LEU A 14 -0.56 -22.46 3.76
CA LEU A 14 -1.30 -21.31 3.26
C LEU A 14 -2.62 -21.73 2.60
N LEU A 15 -2.56 -22.62 1.59
CA LEU A 15 -3.74 -23.05 0.85
C LEU A 15 -4.71 -23.81 1.76
N GLY A 16 -4.24 -24.62 2.70
CA GLY A 16 -5.09 -25.28 3.69
C GLY A 16 -5.87 -24.29 4.57
N ALA A 17 -5.37 -23.08 4.76
CA ALA A 17 -6.04 -22.04 5.54
C ALA A 17 -6.97 -21.14 4.72
N ILE A 18 -6.75 -20.98 3.41
CA ILE A 18 -7.51 -20.04 2.56
C ILE A 18 -8.33 -20.72 1.47
N ALA A 19 -8.16 -22.02 1.24
CA ALA A 19 -8.93 -22.73 0.23
C ALA A 19 -10.40 -22.78 0.63
N GLN A 20 -11.25 -22.48 -0.34
CA GLN A 20 -12.70 -22.58 -0.24
C GLN A 20 -13.26 -23.04 -1.57
N ASP A 21 -14.52 -23.45 -1.58
CA ASP A 21 -15.20 -23.82 -2.81
C ASP A 21 -15.26 -22.61 -3.74
N ARG A 22 -14.93 -22.82 -5.02
CA ARG A 22 -15.02 -21.81 -6.09
C ARG A 22 -14.34 -20.48 -5.74
N MET A 23 -13.01 -20.47 -5.64
CA MET A 23 -12.25 -19.22 -5.49
C MET A 23 -12.24 -18.41 -6.80
N GLU A 24 -12.69 -17.16 -6.74
CA GLU A 24 -12.56 -16.18 -7.83
C GLU A 24 -11.12 -15.72 -8.00
N MET A 25 -10.41 -15.52 -6.89
CA MET A 25 -9.03 -15.04 -6.87
C MET A 25 -8.36 -15.36 -5.52
N VAL A 26 -7.05 -15.54 -5.55
CA VAL A 26 -6.16 -15.49 -4.37
C VAL A 26 -5.28 -14.24 -4.46
N LEU A 27 -5.34 -13.44 -3.41
CA LEU A 27 -4.43 -12.32 -3.16
C LEU A 27 -3.29 -12.81 -2.26
N LEU A 28 -2.05 -12.72 -2.74
CA LEU A 28 -0.89 -13.30 -2.07
C LEU A 28 0.17 -12.22 -1.76
N PHE A 29 0.70 -12.25 -0.55
CA PHE A 29 1.76 -11.36 -0.09
C PHE A 29 2.93 -12.22 0.39
N CYS A 30 4.07 -12.11 -0.28
CA CYS A 30 5.18 -13.02 -0.12
C CYS A 30 6.43 -12.27 0.35
N SER A 31 7.01 -12.68 1.48
CA SER A 31 8.32 -12.18 1.89
C SER A 31 9.36 -12.39 0.77
N PRO A 32 10.23 -11.41 0.49
CA PRO A 32 11.30 -11.54 -0.51
C PRO A 32 12.35 -12.61 -0.13
N THR A 33 12.26 -13.21 1.06
CA THR A 33 13.14 -14.30 1.50
C THR A 33 12.75 -15.66 0.91
N TYR A 34 11.55 -15.80 0.34
CA TYR A 34 11.12 -17.02 -0.33
C TYR A 34 11.57 -17.04 -1.79
N ASP A 35 11.80 -18.24 -2.32
CA ASP A 35 11.93 -18.44 -3.77
C ASP A 35 10.55 -18.25 -4.42
N LEU A 36 10.27 -17.02 -4.85
CA LEU A 36 8.99 -16.64 -5.43
C LEU A 36 8.64 -17.49 -6.67
N PRO A 37 9.54 -17.76 -7.64
CA PRO A 37 9.28 -18.73 -8.70
C PRO A 37 8.80 -20.09 -8.18
N ALA A 38 9.47 -20.66 -7.18
CA ALA A 38 9.08 -21.95 -6.61
C ALA A 38 7.72 -21.89 -5.90
N VAL A 39 7.44 -20.83 -5.14
CA VAL A 39 6.14 -20.60 -4.48
C VAL A 39 5.02 -20.58 -5.50
N LEU A 40 5.16 -19.79 -6.57
CA LEU A 40 4.13 -19.65 -7.60
C LEU A 40 3.93 -20.94 -8.41
N ALA A 41 5.01 -21.66 -8.71
CA ALA A 41 4.92 -22.96 -9.37
C ALA A 41 4.15 -23.98 -8.52
N GLU A 42 4.40 -24.01 -7.21
CA GLU A 42 3.74 -24.92 -6.28
C GLU A 42 2.25 -24.57 -6.08
N ILE A 43 1.92 -23.27 -6.01
CA ILE A 43 0.52 -22.82 -6.00
C ILE A 43 -0.17 -23.25 -7.30
N GLY A 44 0.44 -23.01 -8.46
CA GLY A 44 -0.11 -23.41 -9.76
C GLY A 44 -0.33 -24.92 -9.89
N ARG A 45 0.52 -25.74 -9.25
CA ARG A 45 0.34 -27.20 -9.19
C ARG A 45 -0.86 -27.61 -8.33
N ARG A 46 -1.10 -26.93 -7.21
CA ARG A 46 -2.14 -27.29 -6.22
C ARG A 46 -3.49 -26.64 -6.50
N ALA A 47 -3.52 -25.47 -7.12
CA ALA A 47 -4.72 -24.69 -7.43
C ALA A 47 -4.69 -24.15 -8.87
N PRO A 48 -4.64 -25.03 -9.90
CA PRO A 48 -4.39 -24.64 -11.30
C PRO A 48 -5.48 -23.77 -11.93
N GLU A 49 -6.71 -23.79 -11.38
CA GLU A 49 -7.86 -23.08 -11.94
C GLU A 49 -8.11 -21.72 -11.28
N VAL A 50 -7.32 -21.37 -10.26
CA VAL A 50 -7.54 -20.16 -9.45
C VAL A 50 -6.61 -19.06 -9.91
N ARG A 51 -7.16 -17.86 -10.12
CA ARG A 51 -6.37 -16.66 -10.39
C ARG A 51 -5.53 -16.33 -9.17
N VAL A 52 -4.22 -16.14 -9.34
CA VAL A 52 -3.32 -15.78 -8.24
C VAL A 52 -2.60 -14.49 -8.59
N LEU A 53 -2.72 -13.47 -7.75
CA LEU A 53 -1.98 -12.24 -7.92
C LEU A 53 -1.49 -11.67 -6.59
N GLY A 54 -0.48 -10.83 -6.66
CA GLY A 54 0.13 -10.30 -5.45
C GLY A 54 1.51 -9.72 -5.69
N CYS A 55 2.26 -9.55 -4.61
CA CYS A 55 3.58 -8.93 -4.67
C CYS A 55 4.51 -9.38 -3.55
N THR A 56 5.77 -8.97 -3.68
CA THR A 56 6.73 -8.97 -2.57
C THR A 56 6.43 -7.85 -1.58
N THR A 57 6.90 -8.02 -0.35
CA THR A 57 6.47 -7.22 0.81
C THR A 57 7.63 -6.59 1.56
N ALA A 58 7.34 -5.55 2.35
CA ALA A 58 8.26 -5.00 3.34
C ALA A 58 8.07 -5.60 4.76
N GLY A 59 7.33 -6.71 4.85
CA GLY A 59 6.75 -7.26 6.07
C GLY A 59 5.30 -7.69 5.84
N GLU A 60 4.76 -8.60 6.64
CA GLU A 60 3.43 -9.16 6.43
C GLU A 60 2.49 -8.88 7.59
N ILE A 61 1.23 -8.61 7.27
CA ILE A 61 0.15 -8.60 8.24
C ILE A 61 -0.61 -9.91 8.07
N THR A 62 -0.55 -10.74 9.10
CA THR A 62 -1.10 -12.09 9.12
C THR A 62 -2.29 -12.17 10.07
N PRO A 63 -3.05 -13.29 10.08
CA PRO A 63 -4.07 -13.51 11.11
C PRO A 63 -3.54 -13.44 12.56
N ALA A 64 -2.23 -13.51 12.77
CA ALA A 64 -1.57 -13.36 14.06
C ALA A 64 -0.92 -11.97 14.28
N GLY A 65 -1.26 -10.98 13.43
CA GLY A 65 -0.68 -9.64 13.39
C GLY A 65 0.59 -9.56 12.53
N TYR A 66 1.46 -8.58 12.82
CA TYR A 66 2.68 -8.33 12.04
C TYR A 66 3.69 -9.47 12.18
N ARG A 67 4.25 -9.90 11.06
CA ARG A 67 5.34 -10.87 10.95
C ARG A 67 6.31 -10.44 9.85
N GLN A 68 7.48 -11.07 9.85
CA GLN A 68 8.45 -10.97 8.78
C GLN A 68 8.83 -12.37 8.32
N GLY A 69 9.23 -12.50 7.06
CA GLY A 69 9.70 -13.78 6.54
C GLY A 69 8.57 -14.78 6.34
N THR A 70 7.35 -14.30 6.02
CA THR A 70 6.17 -15.16 5.91
C THR A 70 5.53 -15.07 4.53
N ILE A 71 4.68 -16.04 4.22
CA ILE A 71 3.73 -15.95 3.12
C ILE A 71 2.33 -15.82 3.73
N THR A 72 1.59 -14.81 3.33
CA THR A 72 0.21 -14.58 3.78
C THR A 72 -0.67 -14.19 2.60
N GLY A 73 -1.98 -14.25 2.78
CA GLY A 73 -2.91 -13.98 1.69
C GLY A 73 -4.32 -14.37 2.07
N MET A 74 -5.24 -14.11 1.14
CA MET A 74 -6.64 -14.48 1.28
C MET A 74 -7.21 -14.88 -0.08
N SER A 75 -8.29 -15.65 -0.06
CA SER A 75 -9.06 -15.97 -1.25
C SER A 75 -10.38 -15.21 -1.24
N LEU A 76 -10.86 -14.84 -2.42
CA LEU A 76 -12.18 -14.26 -2.64
C LEU A 76 -13.08 -15.36 -3.23
N SER A 77 -14.26 -15.57 -2.63
CA SER A 77 -15.24 -16.53 -3.13
C SER A 77 -15.92 -16.02 -4.40
N ALA A 78 -16.04 -16.86 -5.44
CA ALA A 78 -16.78 -16.55 -6.66
C ALA A 78 -18.30 -16.49 -6.45
N ASP A 79 -18.80 -16.90 -5.28
CA ASP A 79 -20.20 -16.74 -4.93
C ASP A 79 -20.54 -15.30 -4.53
N HIS A 80 -19.55 -14.54 -4.06
CA HIS A 80 -19.72 -13.15 -3.58
C HIS A 80 -18.99 -12.13 -4.45
N PHE A 81 -17.81 -12.50 -4.97
CA PHE A 81 -16.91 -11.60 -5.68
C PHE A 81 -16.85 -11.91 -7.16
N ALA A 82 -16.72 -10.85 -7.95
CA ALA A 82 -16.39 -10.90 -9.36
C ALA A 82 -15.20 -9.97 -9.61
N THR A 83 -14.22 -10.41 -10.40
CA THR A 83 -12.98 -9.65 -10.61
C THR A 83 -12.62 -9.48 -12.08
N SER A 84 -11.94 -8.38 -12.38
CA SER A 84 -11.28 -8.11 -13.65
C SER A 84 -9.91 -7.51 -13.39
N VAL A 85 -8.88 -7.99 -14.08
CA VAL A 85 -7.50 -7.55 -13.85
C VAL A 85 -6.94 -6.89 -15.11
N ARG A 86 -6.16 -5.82 -14.92
CA ARG A 86 -5.33 -5.19 -15.94
C ARG A 86 -3.89 -5.14 -15.44
N LEU A 87 -3.00 -5.63 -16.28
CA LEU A 87 -1.57 -5.35 -16.17
C LEU A 87 -1.29 -4.00 -16.83
N ILE A 88 -0.53 -3.16 -16.15
CA ILE A 88 -0.07 -1.87 -16.61
C ILE A 88 1.46 -1.90 -16.58
N GLU A 89 2.08 -1.55 -17.71
CA GLU A 89 3.53 -1.42 -17.84
C GLU A 89 3.87 0.08 -17.70
N PRO A 90 4.45 0.54 -16.58
CA PRO A 90 4.62 1.96 -16.27
C PRO A 90 5.53 2.71 -17.23
N ALA A 91 6.54 2.04 -17.80
CA ALA A 91 7.54 2.68 -18.66
C ALA A 91 6.96 3.33 -19.93
N SER A 92 5.76 2.91 -20.35
CA SER A 92 5.01 3.47 -21.47
C SER A 92 3.72 4.19 -21.06
N PHE A 93 3.47 4.34 -19.76
CA PHE A 93 2.22 4.86 -19.25
C PHE A 93 2.23 6.39 -19.20
N GLU A 94 1.23 7.01 -19.82
CA GLU A 94 0.95 8.43 -19.74
C GLU A 94 -0.41 8.69 -19.06
N ILE A 95 -0.61 9.91 -18.56
CA ILE A 95 -1.88 10.31 -17.92
C ILE A 95 -3.08 10.05 -18.85
N ALA A 96 -2.91 10.24 -20.16
CA ALA A 96 -3.96 10.05 -21.15
C ALA A 96 -4.43 8.58 -21.27
N ASP A 97 -3.59 7.61 -20.89
CA ASP A 97 -3.92 6.19 -20.98
C ASP A 97 -4.94 5.76 -19.93
N GLY A 98 -4.99 6.45 -18.79
CA GLY A 98 -5.84 6.09 -17.66
C GLY A 98 -7.31 5.93 -18.06
N ALA A 99 -7.86 6.92 -18.78
CA ALA A 99 -9.25 6.89 -19.24
C ALA A 99 -9.54 5.70 -20.19
N ALA A 100 -8.61 5.38 -21.09
CA ALA A 100 -8.77 4.26 -22.02
C ALA A 100 -8.71 2.91 -21.29
N ILE A 101 -7.77 2.75 -20.36
CA ILE A 101 -7.61 1.54 -19.54
C ILE A 101 -8.84 1.30 -18.68
N ILE A 102 -9.31 2.31 -17.94
CA ILE A 102 -10.50 2.19 -17.09
C ILE A 102 -11.74 1.88 -17.92
N LYS A 103 -11.97 2.60 -19.03
CA LYS A 103 -13.11 2.33 -19.91
C LYS A 103 -13.10 0.89 -20.42
N ALA A 104 -11.95 0.38 -20.86
CA ALA A 104 -11.83 -1.00 -21.33
C ALA A 104 -12.03 -2.02 -20.21
N LEU A 105 -11.55 -1.72 -19.00
CA LEU A 105 -11.73 -2.58 -17.82
C LEU A 105 -13.19 -2.66 -17.38
N LEU A 106 -13.88 -1.52 -17.28
CA LEU A 106 -15.31 -1.46 -16.93
C LEU A 106 -16.16 -2.19 -17.98
N ALA A 107 -15.90 -1.96 -19.27
CA ALA A 107 -16.62 -2.65 -20.35
C ALA A 107 -16.44 -4.17 -20.29
N GLU A 108 -15.20 -4.65 -20.07
CA GLU A 108 -14.95 -6.09 -19.91
C GLU A 108 -15.64 -6.65 -18.67
N HIS A 109 -15.53 -5.96 -17.53
CA HIS A 109 -16.13 -6.40 -16.28
C HIS A 109 -17.65 -6.49 -16.38
N GLN A 110 -18.29 -5.48 -16.96
CA GLN A 110 -19.73 -5.48 -17.22
C GLN A 110 -20.13 -6.60 -18.18
N ALA A 111 -19.36 -6.84 -19.25
CA ALA A 111 -19.66 -7.91 -20.20
C ALA A 111 -19.59 -9.31 -19.59
N ARG A 112 -18.61 -9.55 -18.69
CA ARG A 112 -18.42 -10.84 -18.01
C ARG A 112 -19.39 -11.05 -16.84
N HIS A 113 -19.75 -9.98 -16.14
CA HIS A 113 -20.43 -10.04 -14.84
C HIS A 113 -21.73 -9.22 -14.80
N GLN A 114 -22.51 -9.26 -15.88
CA GLN A 114 -23.69 -8.40 -16.12
C GLN A 114 -24.64 -8.27 -14.91
N HIS A 115 -24.81 -9.34 -14.12
CA HIS A 115 -25.73 -9.37 -12.98
C HIS A 115 -25.12 -8.91 -11.64
N ARG A 116 -23.79 -8.74 -11.54
CA ARG A 116 -23.09 -8.36 -10.32
C ARG A 116 -22.40 -6.99 -10.40
N PHE A 117 -22.19 -6.45 -11.61
CA PHE A 117 -21.57 -5.15 -11.76
C PHE A 117 -22.52 -4.01 -11.36
N ASP A 118 -22.15 -3.30 -10.31
CA ASP A 118 -22.74 -2.06 -9.84
C ASP A 118 -21.59 -1.19 -9.30
N PRO A 119 -21.31 -0.02 -9.90
CA PRO A 119 -20.22 0.86 -9.45
C PRO A 119 -20.26 1.19 -7.96
N SER A 120 -21.44 1.29 -7.35
CA SER A 120 -21.61 1.56 -5.91
C SER A 120 -21.22 0.38 -5.01
N ARG A 121 -21.10 -0.82 -5.60
CA ARG A 121 -20.69 -2.06 -4.97
C ARG A 121 -19.38 -2.60 -5.56
N SER A 122 -18.61 -1.72 -6.20
CA SER A 122 -17.31 -2.03 -6.76
C SER A 122 -16.22 -1.21 -6.08
N PHE A 123 -15.01 -1.75 -6.04
CA PHE A 123 -13.80 -1.02 -5.70
C PHE A 123 -12.66 -1.43 -6.63
N ALA A 124 -11.66 -0.57 -6.74
CA ALA A 124 -10.43 -0.84 -7.44
C ALA A 124 -9.30 -1.08 -6.44
N LEU A 125 -8.62 -2.21 -6.59
CA LEU A 125 -7.38 -2.51 -5.90
C LEU A 125 -6.21 -2.27 -6.86
N LEU A 126 -5.25 -1.45 -6.45
CA LEU A 126 -4.03 -1.18 -7.20
C LEU A 126 -2.81 -1.72 -6.46
N ILE A 127 -2.03 -2.58 -7.11
CA ILE A 127 -0.73 -3.04 -6.60
C ILE A 127 0.34 -2.53 -7.54
N ASN A 128 1.21 -1.65 -7.05
CA ASN A 128 2.29 -1.06 -7.82
C ASN A 128 3.63 -1.69 -7.48
N ASP A 129 4.56 -1.69 -8.43
CA ASP A 129 5.96 -1.90 -8.15
C ASP A 129 6.48 -0.67 -7.39
N GLY A 130 6.91 -0.87 -6.14
CA GLY A 130 7.32 0.21 -5.24
C GLY A 130 8.69 0.82 -5.51
N LEU A 131 9.39 0.35 -6.54
CA LEU A 131 10.64 0.94 -7.03
C LEU A 131 10.51 1.50 -8.45
N SER A 132 9.32 1.44 -9.05
CA SER A 132 9.09 1.91 -10.41
C SER A 132 9.12 3.44 -10.54
N MET A 133 8.83 4.20 -9.47
CA MET A 133 8.71 5.66 -9.48
C MET A 133 7.56 6.22 -10.34
N HIS A 134 6.60 5.37 -10.73
CA HIS A 134 5.44 5.74 -11.54
C HIS A 134 4.11 5.72 -10.75
N GLU A 135 4.18 5.52 -9.43
CA GLU A 135 2.97 5.32 -8.62
C GLU A 135 2.03 6.53 -8.67
N GLU A 136 2.54 7.76 -8.65
CA GLU A 136 1.73 8.99 -8.70
C GLU A 136 1.01 9.16 -10.03
N ILE A 137 1.70 8.97 -11.15
CA ILE A 137 1.10 9.16 -12.48
C ILE A 137 0.02 8.10 -12.72
N ILE A 138 0.27 6.85 -12.32
CA ILE A 138 -0.68 5.74 -12.45
C ILE A 138 -1.91 5.98 -11.57
N VAL A 139 -1.74 6.22 -10.26
CA VAL A 139 -2.89 6.38 -9.35
C VAL A 139 -3.74 7.60 -9.70
N SER A 140 -3.11 8.70 -10.11
CA SER A 140 -3.82 9.92 -10.52
C SER A 140 -4.66 9.67 -11.77
N ALA A 141 -4.06 9.10 -12.82
CA ALA A 141 -4.73 8.87 -14.10
C ALA A 141 -5.85 7.81 -14.01
N LEU A 142 -5.63 6.74 -13.24
CA LEU A 142 -6.65 5.70 -13.04
C LEU A 142 -7.76 6.19 -12.10
N GLY A 143 -7.39 6.84 -11.00
CA GLY A 143 -8.33 7.33 -10.00
C GLY A 143 -9.31 8.36 -10.57
N ASP A 144 -8.83 9.30 -11.38
CA ASP A 144 -9.68 10.29 -12.06
C ASP A 144 -10.70 9.63 -12.99
N ALA A 145 -10.28 8.58 -13.70
CA ALA A 145 -11.11 7.87 -14.66
C ALA A 145 -12.12 6.89 -14.03
N LEU A 146 -11.95 6.48 -12.77
CA LEU A 146 -12.82 5.53 -12.07
C LEU A 146 -14.16 6.13 -11.61
N GLY A 147 -14.27 7.46 -11.54
CA GLY A 147 -15.49 8.14 -11.09
C GLY A 147 -15.84 7.80 -9.64
N GLU A 148 -16.98 7.14 -9.44
CA GLU A 148 -17.49 6.82 -8.09
C GLU A 148 -16.84 5.57 -7.46
N ILE A 149 -16.12 4.76 -8.24
CA ILE A 149 -15.50 3.52 -7.76
C ILE A 149 -14.25 3.88 -6.94
N PRO A 150 -14.21 3.62 -5.61
CA PRO A 150 -13.06 3.95 -4.80
C PRO A 150 -11.84 3.11 -5.20
N LEU A 151 -10.67 3.75 -5.25
CA LEU A 151 -9.38 3.10 -5.46
C LEU A 151 -8.59 3.05 -4.16
N VAL A 152 -8.01 1.89 -3.87
CA VAL A 152 -7.09 1.68 -2.75
C VAL A 152 -5.97 0.71 -3.13
N GLY A 153 -4.82 0.77 -2.47
CA GLY A 153 -3.71 -0.06 -2.88
C GLY A 153 -2.44 0.07 -2.05
N GLY A 154 -1.46 -0.75 -2.41
CA GLY A 154 -0.13 -0.75 -1.83
C GLY A 154 0.95 -0.99 -2.88
N SER A 155 2.09 -0.35 -2.67
CA SER A 155 3.31 -0.59 -3.44
C SER A 155 4.12 -1.74 -2.84
N ALA A 156 4.54 -2.67 -3.70
CA ALA A 156 5.41 -3.80 -3.36
C ALA A 156 6.69 -3.35 -2.63
N GLY A 157 7.24 -4.21 -1.80
CA GLY A 157 8.46 -3.94 -1.02
C GLY A 157 9.42 -5.12 -1.01
N ASP A 158 10.60 -4.90 -0.41
CA ASP A 158 11.65 -5.90 -0.22
C ASP A 158 12.33 -5.74 1.15
N ASN A 159 11.51 -5.86 2.20
CA ASN A 159 11.84 -5.49 3.58
C ASN A 159 12.26 -4.01 3.70
N LEU A 160 13.52 -3.76 4.06
CA LEU A 160 14.13 -2.42 4.11
C LEU A 160 15.31 -2.32 3.14
N ALA A 161 15.41 -3.22 2.16
CA ALA A 161 16.55 -3.27 1.26
C ALA A 161 16.48 -2.21 0.16
N PHE A 162 15.28 -1.90 -0.35
CA PHE A 162 15.01 -0.96 -1.44
C PHE A 162 15.81 -1.26 -2.71
N ARG A 163 15.90 -2.54 -3.11
CA ARG A 163 16.71 -3.01 -4.25
C ARG A 163 15.89 -3.66 -5.35
N GLU A 164 14.98 -4.56 -4.99
CA GLU A 164 14.25 -5.36 -5.96
C GLU A 164 12.88 -5.73 -5.43
N THR A 165 11.83 -5.35 -6.16
CA THR A 165 10.45 -5.70 -5.86
C THR A 165 9.85 -6.49 -7.01
N ALA A 166 8.87 -7.33 -6.70
CA ALA A 166 8.16 -8.08 -7.72
C ALA A 166 6.65 -8.04 -7.49
N ILE A 167 5.92 -7.95 -8.60
CA ILE A 167 4.50 -8.24 -8.69
C ILE A 167 4.34 -9.55 -9.45
N PHE A 168 3.27 -10.28 -9.21
CA PHE A 168 2.98 -11.49 -9.97
C PHE A 168 1.51 -11.63 -10.29
N LEU A 169 1.25 -12.29 -11.43
CA LEU A 169 -0.06 -12.64 -11.92
C LEU A 169 0.02 -14.01 -12.61
N ASP A 170 -0.73 -14.98 -12.09
CA ASP A 170 -0.88 -16.33 -12.65
C ASP A 170 0.46 -17.01 -12.96
N GLY A 171 1.36 -16.98 -11.99
CA GLY A 171 2.68 -17.58 -12.08
C GLY A 171 3.72 -16.75 -12.86
N ARG A 172 3.32 -15.64 -13.49
CA ARG A 172 4.26 -14.71 -14.13
C ARG A 172 4.75 -13.70 -13.11
N ILE A 173 6.07 -13.60 -12.96
CA ILE A 173 6.73 -12.56 -12.18
C ILE A 173 7.00 -11.36 -13.08
N LEU A 174 6.68 -10.18 -12.59
CA LEU A 174 6.68 -8.92 -13.30
C LEU A 174 7.47 -7.90 -12.47
N SER A 175 8.45 -7.26 -13.11
CA SER A 175 9.17 -6.11 -12.58
C SER A 175 8.72 -4.86 -13.32
N SER A 176 8.79 -3.71 -12.66
CA SER A 176 8.31 -2.42 -13.19
C SER A 176 6.91 -2.58 -13.77
N ALA A 177 5.95 -3.00 -12.94
CA ALA A 177 4.59 -3.31 -13.34
C ALA A 177 3.58 -2.72 -12.35
N SER A 178 2.31 -2.67 -12.75
CA SER A 178 1.20 -2.42 -11.82
C SER A 178 0.01 -3.31 -12.18
N LEU A 179 -0.68 -3.80 -11.17
CA LEU A 179 -1.91 -4.57 -11.32
C LEU A 179 -3.09 -3.76 -10.82
N LEU A 180 -4.00 -3.45 -11.72
CA LEU A 180 -5.30 -2.89 -11.38
C LEU A 180 -6.34 -4.01 -11.38
N VAL A 181 -7.00 -4.20 -10.24
CA VAL A 181 -8.07 -5.17 -10.04
C VAL A 181 -9.37 -4.43 -9.78
N LEU A 182 -10.33 -4.56 -10.68
CA LEU A 182 -11.70 -4.15 -10.42
C LEU A 182 -12.46 -5.30 -9.77
N VAL A 183 -13.01 -5.05 -8.59
CA VAL A 183 -13.75 -6.02 -7.80
C VAL A 183 -15.18 -5.53 -7.63
N SER A 184 -16.16 -6.38 -7.92
CA SER A 184 -17.56 -6.18 -7.55
C SER A 184 -17.97 -7.24 -6.54
N THR A 185 -18.70 -6.84 -5.51
CA THR A 185 -19.12 -7.77 -4.45
C THR A 185 -20.54 -7.50 -3.98
N ASP A 186 -21.22 -8.53 -3.48
CA ASP A 186 -22.47 -8.34 -2.77
C ASP A 186 -22.29 -8.08 -1.26
N LEU A 187 -21.07 -8.17 -0.76
CA LEU A 187 -20.75 -7.82 0.62
C LEU A 187 -20.75 -6.29 0.81
N THR A 188 -21.12 -5.85 2.01
CA THR A 188 -20.86 -4.46 2.41
C THR A 188 -19.37 -4.28 2.63
N PHE A 189 -18.79 -3.18 2.14
CA PHE A 189 -17.40 -2.87 2.38
C PHE A 189 -17.18 -1.38 2.61
N ARG A 190 -16.04 -1.05 3.22
CA ARG A 190 -15.53 0.32 3.33
C ARG A 190 -14.06 0.36 2.97
N VAL A 191 -13.73 1.24 2.02
CA VAL A 191 -12.36 1.64 1.71
C VAL A 191 -11.97 2.75 2.69
N PHE A 192 -10.78 2.66 3.29
CA PHE A 192 -10.30 3.61 4.29
C PHE A 192 -8.83 4.00 4.08
N GLU A 193 -8.50 5.16 4.62
CA GLU A 193 -7.14 5.67 4.79
C GLU A 193 -7.03 6.27 6.18
N ARG A 194 -5.92 5.99 6.85
CA ARG A 194 -5.64 6.53 8.18
C ARG A 194 -4.18 6.91 8.33
N GLN A 195 -3.96 8.16 8.70
CA GLN A 195 -2.69 8.68 9.22
C GLN A 195 -2.83 9.11 10.69
N HIS A 196 -1.70 9.17 11.39
CA HIS A 196 -1.61 9.59 12.79
C HIS A 196 -0.63 10.77 12.94
N PHE A 197 -0.65 11.73 12.02
CA PHE A 197 0.24 12.90 12.04
C PHE A 197 -0.53 14.22 12.13
N ASP A 198 -0.06 15.08 13.03
CA ASP A 198 -0.56 16.44 13.21
C ASP A 198 0.44 17.44 12.65
N ALA A 199 -0.02 18.32 11.76
CA ALA A 199 0.77 19.41 11.23
C ALA A 199 1.13 20.42 12.34
N LEU A 200 2.38 20.83 12.39
CA LEU A 200 2.87 21.93 13.21
C LEU A 200 2.85 23.25 12.41
N ASP A 201 2.94 24.37 13.11
CA ASP A 201 2.97 25.71 12.47
C ASP A 201 4.27 25.99 11.70
N GLN A 202 5.28 25.16 11.89
CA GLN A 202 6.59 25.32 11.28
C GLN A 202 6.56 24.90 9.81
N LYS A 203 6.60 25.91 8.94
CA LYS A 203 6.52 25.74 7.49
C LYS A 203 7.90 25.85 6.84
N MET A 204 8.01 25.22 5.68
CA MET A 204 9.16 25.29 4.82
C MET A 204 8.73 25.22 3.35
N VAL A 205 9.53 25.79 2.47
CA VAL A 205 9.26 25.81 1.03
C VAL A 205 10.35 25.04 0.32
N VAL A 206 9.96 24.09 -0.54
CA VAL A 206 10.88 23.44 -1.46
C VAL A 206 11.31 24.47 -2.50
N THR A 207 12.55 24.93 -2.45
CA THR A 207 13.06 25.97 -3.36
C THR A 207 13.81 25.40 -4.55
N ARG A 208 14.34 24.17 -4.44
CA ARG A 208 14.94 23.45 -5.56
C ARG A 208 14.71 21.94 -5.44
N ALA A 209 14.19 21.31 -6.50
CA ALA A 209 13.91 19.87 -6.53
C ALA A 209 14.13 19.27 -7.93
N ASP A 210 14.43 17.98 -7.95
CA ASP A 210 14.38 17.10 -9.12
C ASP A 210 13.19 16.14 -8.91
N PRO A 211 12.00 16.49 -9.44
CA PRO A 211 10.79 15.69 -9.24
C PRO A 211 10.91 14.28 -9.84
N ALA A 212 11.65 14.13 -10.95
CA ALA A 212 11.84 12.84 -11.61
C ALA A 212 12.64 11.84 -10.75
N GLN A 213 13.38 12.32 -9.75
CA GLN A 213 14.10 11.50 -8.79
C GLN A 213 13.53 11.60 -7.36
N ARG A 214 12.38 12.27 -7.18
CA ARG A 214 11.80 12.63 -5.86
C ARG A 214 12.85 13.22 -4.92
N ARG A 215 13.72 14.07 -5.46
CA ARG A 215 14.90 14.59 -4.76
C ARG A 215 14.74 16.09 -4.51
N VAL A 216 14.86 16.50 -3.26
CA VAL A 216 14.85 17.92 -2.86
C VAL A 216 16.27 18.32 -2.51
N MET A 217 16.80 19.32 -3.22
CA MET A 217 18.14 19.81 -2.98
C MET A 217 18.14 21.04 -2.08
N GLU A 218 17.10 21.87 -2.14
CA GLU A 218 17.00 23.08 -1.33
C GLU A 218 15.63 23.24 -0.69
N ILE A 219 15.66 23.65 0.58
CA ILE A 219 14.51 24.06 1.37
C ILE A 219 14.83 25.45 1.90
N ASN A 220 13.90 26.41 1.75
CA ASN A 220 14.10 27.80 2.17
C ASN A 220 15.39 28.45 1.65
N ALA A 221 15.83 28.09 0.44
CA ALA A 221 17.10 28.52 -0.18
C ALA A 221 18.37 28.07 0.58
N GLU A 222 18.27 27.03 1.40
CA GLU A 222 19.37 26.39 2.11
C GLU A 222 19.43 24.89 1.73
N PRO A 223 20.57 24.20 1.93
CA PRO A 223 20.66 22.75 1.74
C PRO A 223 19.54 22.00 2.48
N ALA A 224 18.83 21.13 1.77
CA ALA A 224 17.57 20.56 2.24
C ALA A 224 17.70 19.81 3.58
N ALA A 225 18.74 18.99 3.74
CA ALA A 225 18.96 18.19 4.94
C ALA A 225 19.29 19.06 6.16
N GLU A 226 20.16 20.04 5.99
CA GLU A 226 20.54 21.00 7.03
C GLU A 226 19.34 21.83 7.48
N GLU A 227 18.59 22.37 6.54
CA GLU A 227 17.42 23.19 6.88
C GLU A 227 16.33 22.35 7.55
N TYR A 228 16.08 21.14 7.05
CA TYR A 228 15.16 20.22 7.71
C TYR A 228 15.61 19.90 9.14
N ALA A 229 16.89 19.55 9.36
CA ALA A 229 17.45 19.27 10.68
C ALA A 229 17.28 20.47 11.62
N ARG A 230 17.65 21.66 11.15
CA ARG A 230 17.49 22.92 11.90
C ARG A 230 16.04 23.17 12.30
N LEU A 231 15.09 22.91 11.40
CA LEU A 231 13.67 23.11 11.67
C LEU A 231 13.16 22.13 12.73
N ILE A 232 13.58 20.88 12.73
CA ILE A 232 13.19 19.90 13.76
C ILE A 232 14.06 19.98 15.04
N GLY A 233 15.02 20.92 15.10
CA GLY A 233 15.87 21.14 16.25
C GLY A 233 16.97 20.08 16.46
N LEU A 234 17.42 19.45 15.37
CA LEU A 234 18.50 18.46 15.36
C LEU A 234 19.68 18.92 14.50
N GLU A 235 20.80 18.21 14.61
CA GLU A 235 21.92 18.36 13.70
C GLU A 235 21.76 17.44 12.48
N ARG A 236 22.43 17.78 11.38
CA ARG A 236 22.39 16.96 10.16
C ARG A 236 22.85 15.50 10.42
N SER A 237 23.83 15.31 11.31
CA SER A 237 24.33 13.99 11.67
C SER A 237 23.31 13.10 12.40
N ASP A 238 22.26 13.70 12.94
CA ASP A 238 21.20 12.96 13.66
C ASP A 238 20.12 12.43 12.70
N LEU A 239 20.15 12.86 11.43
CA LEU A 239 19.17 12.47 10.43
C LEU A 239 19.30 10.98 10.08
N THR A 240 18.43 10.19 10.70
CA THR A 240 18.32 8.74 10.53
C THR A 240 16.93 8.39 10.01
N PRO A 241 16.73 7.16 9.47
CA PRO A 241 15.40 6.67 9.12
C PRO A 241 14.37 6.81 10.24
N LEU A 242 14.78 6.65 11.50
CA LEU A 242 13.94 6.84 12.67
C LEU A 242 13.49 8.30 12.85
N VAL A 243 14.40 9.25 12.64
CA VAL A 243 14.07 10.68 12.70
C VAL A 243 13.05 11.03 11.61
N PHE A 244 13.23 10.52 10.39
CA PHE A 244 12.28 10.73 9.29
C PHE A 244 10.89 10.12 9.58
N ALA A 245 10.84 8.93 10.18
CA ALA A 245 9.58 8.31 10.57
C ALA A 245 8.84 9.12 11.66
N SER A 246 9.57 9.73 12.60
CA SER A 246 8.99 10.45 13.74
C SER A 246 8.64 11.92 13.47
N HIS A 247 9.29 12.54 12.48
CA HIS A 247 9.12 13.97 12.14
C HIS A 247 8.81 14.16 10.65
N PRO A 248 7.77 13.52 10.11
CA PRO A 248 7.54 13.62 8.69
C PRO A 248 7.07 15.02 8.28
N LEU A 249 7.12 15.28 6.98
CA LEU A 249 6.59 16.51 6.41
C LEU A 249 5.17 16.27 5.91
N VAL A 250 4.34 17.29 5.93
CA VAL A 250 2.98 17.25 5.37
C VAL A 250 2.73 18.39 4.40
N VAL A 251 1.98 18.10 3.34
CA VAL A 251 1.45 19.08 2.40
C VAL A 251 -0.05 19.19 2.58
N LYS A 252 -0.60 20.42 2.45
CA LYS A 252 -2.06 20.63 2.50
C LYS A 252 -2.63 20.70 1.09
N ALA A 253 -3.51 19.76 0.74
CA ALA A 253 -4.21 19.71 -0.54
C ALA A 253 -5.69 19.38 -0.32
N GLY A 254 -6.61 20.05 -1.03
CA GLY A 254 -8.05 19.79 -0.89
C GLY A 254 -8.59 19.95 0.54
N GLY A 255 -7.96 20.78 1.36
CA GLY A 255 -8.32 20.97 2.77
C GLY A 255 -7.78 19.91 3.74
N ARG A 256 -7.15 18.83 3.25
CA ARG A 256 -6.56 17.74 4.03
C ARG A 256 -5.02 17.84 4.04
N HIS A 257 -4.39 17.22 5.04
CA HIS A 257 -2.94 17.06 5.08
C HIS A 257 -2.56 15.68 4.56
N TYR A 258 -1.50 15.62 3.75
CA TYR A 258 -0.92 14.38 3.23
C TYR A 258 0.55 14.34 3.59
N VAL A 259 1.00 13.20 4.09
CA VAL A 259 2.42 13.00 4.44
C VAL A 259 3.29 12.95 3.18
N ARG A 260 4.49 13.51 3.30
CA ARG A 260 5.61 13.44 2.37
C ARG A 260 6.80 12.90 3.14
N ALA A 261 6.87 11.57 3.19
CA ALA A 261 7.90 10.88 3.94
C ALA A 261 9.28 11.03 3.29
N ILE A 262 10.28 11.35 4.10
CA ILE A 262 11.68 11.39 3.70
C ILE A 262 12.24 9.96 3.77
N LYS A 263 12.83 9.49 2.67
CA LYS A 263 13.48 8.19 2.53
C LYS A 263 14.89 8.20 3.11
N ARG A 264 15.69 9.21 2.75
CA ARG A 264 17.10 9.35 3.15
C ARG A 264 17.62 10.76 2.89
N ALA A 265 18.74 11.09 3.55
CA ALA A 265 19.57 12.25 3.23
C ALA A 265 20.86 11.78 2.53
N ASP A 266 21.30 12.53 1.51
CA ASP A 266 22.60 12.32 0.84
C ASP A 266 23.71 13.16 1.47
N ASP A 267 24.95 12.78 1.21
CA ASP A 267 26.16 13.51 1.64
C ASP A 267 26.26 14.92 1.06
N ASP A 268 25.59 15.21 -0.05
CA ASP A 268 25.52 16.56 -0.63
C ASP A 268 24.42 17.46 -0.03
N GLY A 269 23.70 16.99 1.00
CA GLY A 269 22.66 17.75 1.69
C GLY A 269 21.28 17.65 1.05
N SER A 270 21.11 16.85 -0.01
CA SER A 270 19.78 16.61 -0.58
C SER A 270 18.98 15.55 0.18
N LEU A 271 17.66 15.66 0.13
CA LEU A 271 16.69 14.72 0.71
C LEU A 271 15.96 13.98 -0.40
N HIS A 272 15.79 12.66 -0.24
CA HIS A 272 14.98 11.83 -1.14
C HIS A 272 13.65 11.51 -0.47
N PHE A 273 12.55 11.57 -1.22
CA PHE A 273 11.19 11.36 -0.72
C PHE A 273 10.59 10.06 -1.28
N PHE A 274 9.65 9.49 -0.53
CA PHE A 274 8.86 8.35 -1.00
C PHE A 274 7.79 8.75 -2.02
N CYS A 275 7.30 9.98 -1.98
CA CYS A 275 6.28 10.47 -2.90
C CYS A 275 6.79 11.69 -3.70
N ALA A 276 6.06 12.04 -4.76
CA ALA A 276 6.33 13.22 -5.57
C ALA A 276 6.39 14.51 -4.75
N ILE A 277 7.37 15.32 -5.12
CA ILE A 277 7.72 16.57 -4.48
C ILE A 277 8.27 17.53 -5.54
N ASP A 278 7.65 18.69 -5.66
CA ASP A 278 7.95 19.71 -6.67
C ASP A 278 8.45 20.99 -6.01
N GLU A 279 9.14 21.81 -6.81
CA GLU A 279 9.49 23.17 -6.44
C GLU A 279 8.25 24.02 -6.15
N GLY A 280 8.36 24.88 -5.14
CA GLY A 280 7.28 25.77 -4.70
C GLY A 280 6.28 25.12 -3.75
N ILE A 281 6.38 23.82 -3.47
CA ILE A 281 5.51 23.17 -2.48
C ILE A 281 5.83 23.70 -1.08
N ILE A 282 4.77 24.10 -0.36
CA ILE A 282 4.84 24.45 1.06
C ILE A 282 4.58 23.20 1.88
N LEU A 283 5.56 22.82 2.68
CA LEU A 283 5.49 21.73 3.63
C LEU A 283 5.36 22.29 5.04
N SER A 284 4.75 21.51 5.93
CA SER A 284 4.80 21.74 7.37
C SER A 284 5.47 20.56 8.04
N VAL A 285 6.28 20.80 9.07
CA VAL A 285 6.73 19.73 9.95
C VAL A 285 5.49 19.12 10.60
N ALA A 286 5.43 17.80 10.72
CA ALA A 286 4.39 17.12 11.46
C ALA A 286 4.98 16.29 12.59
N LYS A 287 4.17 16.06 13.62
CA LYS A 287 4.50 15.17 14.73
C LYS A 287 3.61 13.95 14.70
N SER A 288 4.17 12.81 15.08
CA SER A 288 3.41 11.59 15.34
C SER A 288 2.48 11.78 16.56
N SER A 289 1.21 11.46 16.36
CA SER A 289 0.19 11.33 17.40
C SER A 289 0.14 9.87 17.90
N ASP A 290 -0.80 9.53 18.79
CA ASP A 290 -0.92 8.17 19.31
C ASP A 290 -1.42 7.20 18.23
N LEU A 291 -0.50 6.41 17.67
CA LEU A 291 -0.78 5.40 16.64
C LEU A 291 -1.77 4.34 17.11
N VAL A 292 -1.67 3.86 18.36
CA VAL A 292 -2.55 2.82 18.89
C VAL A 292 -3.96 3.36 19.04
N ALA A 293 -4.13 4.51 19.67
CA ALA A 293 -5.44 5.14 19.80
C ALA A 293 -6.05 5.47 18.42
N ASN A 294 -5.22 5.88 17.47
CA ASN A 294 -5.64 6.17 16.10
C ASN A 294 -6.19 4.93 15.38
N LEU A 295 -5.55 3.76 15.54
CA LEU A 295 -6.01 2.48 14.99
C LEU A 295 -7.27 1.95 15.70
N VAL A 296 -7.34 2.05 17.03
CA VAL A 296 -8.54 1.66 17.79
C VAL A 296 -9.75 2.45 17.28
N SER A 297 -9.63 3.78 17.18
CA SER A 297 -10.69 4.62 16.63
C SER A 297 -11.07 4.25 15.20
N LEU A 298 -10.09 3.96 14.33
CA LEU A 298 -10.39 3.52 12.96
C LEU A 298 -11.28 2.27 12.95
N PHE A 299 -10.93 1.23 13.72
CA PHE A 299 -11.70 0.00 13.73
C PHE A 299 -13.04 0.14 14.43
N ASP A 300 -13.14 1.00 15.44
CA ASP A 300 -14.44 1.33 16.06
C ASP A 300 -15.37 2.04 15.07
N ASP A 301 -14.86 3.00 14.29
CA ASP A 301 -15.61 3.69 13.24
C ASP A 301 -16.08 2.68 12.16
N LEU A 302 -15.19 1.80 11.70
CA LEU A 302 -15.52 0.77 10.71
C LEU A 302 -16.59 -0.20 11.21
N ARG A 303 -16.55 -0.63 12.48
CA ARG A 303 -17.60 -1.48 13.07
C ARG A 303 -18.93 -0.73 13.21
N ALA A 304 -18.91 0.56 13.53
CA ALA A 304 -20.12 1.36 13.60
C ALA A 304 -20.80 1.47 12.22
N GLU A 305 -20.01 1.52 11.14
CA GLU A 305 -20.51 1.63 9.77
C GLU A 305 -20.94 0.29 9.15
N LEU A 306 -20.19 -0.78 9.42
CA LEU A 306 -20.41 -2.11 8.82
C LEU A 306 -21.22 -3.06 9.72
N GLY A 307 -21.40 -2.73 10.99
CA GLY A 307 -21.98 -3.60 12.02
C GLY A 307 -20.96 -4.57 12.63
N SER A 308 -20.19 -5.26 11.79
CA SER A 308 -19.00 -6.04 12.17
C SER A 308 -17.96 -6.02 11.06
N ILE A 309 -16.76 -6.52 11.36
CA ILE A 309 -15.67 -6.67 10.40
C ILE A 309 -15.36 -8.15 10.29
N ASP A 310 -15.58 -8.71 9.11
CA ASP A 310 -15.34 -10.12 8.83
C ASP A 310 -13.90 -10.32 8.32
N ALA A 311 -13.42 -9.41 7.47
CA ALA A 311 -12.05 -9.42 6.96
C ALA A 311 -11.58 -8.01 6.60
N VAL A 312 -10.27 -7.79 6.61
CA VAL A 312 -9.64 -6.56 6.12
C VAL A 312 -8.47 -6.90 5.22
N ILE A 313 -8.44 -6.31 4.02
CA ILE A 313 -7.21 -6.23 3.20
C ILE A 313 -6.48 -4.95 3.62
N GLY A 314 -5.28 -5.09 4.18
CA GLY A 314 -4.51 -3.97 4.73
C GLY A 314 -3.20 -3.67 4.00
N PHE A 315 -2.92 -2.38 3.78
CA PHE A 315 -1.67 -1.85 3.23
C PHE A 315 -1.10 -0.83 4.21
N ASP A 316 0.02 -1.18 4.85
CA ASP A 316 0.57 -0.39 5.96
C ASP A 316 1.99 0.09 5.65
N CYS A 317 2.23 1.39 5.55
CA CYS A 317 3.55 1.89 5.16
C CYS A 317 4.69 1.29 6.01
N VAL A 318 5.80 0.90 5.38
CA VAL A 318 6.98 0.36 6.08
C VAL A 318 7.52 1.33 7.14
N LEU A 319 7.37 2.64 6.96
CA LEU A 319 7.80 3.61 7.97
C LEU A 319 6.94 3.58 9.24
N ARG A 320 5.67 3.13 9.14
CA ARG A 320 4.84 2.86 10.32
C ARG A 320 5.32 1.60 11.04
N TYR A 321 5.75 0.57 10.30
CA TYR A 321 6.45 -0.59 10.89
C TYR A 321 7.70 -0.17 11.65
N VAL A 322 8.56 0.65 11.05
CA VAL A 322 9.80 1.16 11.68
C VAL A 322 9.46 1.93 12.96
N GLU A 323 8.45 2.81 12.93
CA GLU A 323 8.00 3.53 14.13
C GLU A 323 7.51 2.57 15.22
N MET A 324 6.66 1.60 14.87
CA MET A 324 6.11 0.62 15.81
C MET A 324 7.21 -0.26 16.44
N GLU A 325 8.20 -0.67 15.67
CA GLU A 325 9.33 -1.46 16.17
C GLU A 325 10.16 -0.67 17.18
N GLN A 326 10.51 0.57 16.81
CA GLN A 326 11.35 1.44 17.63
C GLN A 326 10.66 1.89 18.92
N ARG A 327 9.35 2.12 18.87
CA ARG A 327 8.53 2.45 20.04
C ARG A 327 8.02 1.23 20.81
N GLN A 328 8.44 0.02 20.42
CA GLN A 328 8.04 -1.25 21.05
C GLN A 328 6.51 -1.50 21.05
N MET A 329 5.81 -0.99 20.03
CA MET A 329 4.36 -1.06 19.88
C MET A 329 3.90 -2.27 19.05
N LEU A 330 4.82 -2.97 18.36
CA LEU A 330 4.47 -4.07 17.45
C LEU A 330 3.57 -5.15 18.07
N THR A 331 3.78 -5.50 19.35
CA THR A 331 2.97 -6.53 20.01
C THR A 331 1.53 -6.07 20.23
N GLU A 332 1.34 -4.82 20.66
CA GLU A 332 0.02 -4.25 20.88
C GLU A 332 -0.71 -4.04 19.55
N VAL A 333 -0.05 -3.43 18.58
CA VAL A 333 -0.63 -3.16 17.26
C VAL A 333 -0.92 -4.46 16.50
N SER A 334 -0.09 -5.50 16.65
CA SER A 334 -0.37 -6.84 16.12
C SER A 334 -1.65 -7.44 16.68
N LYS A 335 -1.95 -7.23 17.97
CA LYS A 335 -3.22 -7.71 18.56
C LYS A 335 -4.40 -6.97 17.95
N ILE A 336 -4.30 -5.66 17.75
CA ILE A 336 -5.34 -4.85 17.10
C ILE A 336 -5.58 -5.36 15.67
N MET A 337 -4.53 -5.57 14.88
CA MET A 337 -4.68 -6.08 13.51
C MET A 337 -5.30 -7.49 13.48
N ALA A 338 -4.86 -8.39 14.36
CA ALA A 338 -5.40 -9.74 14.46
C ALA A 338 -6.88 -9.76 14.89
N GLN A 339 -7.27 -8.92 15.86
CA GLN A 339 -8.65 -8.79 16.35
C GLN A 339 -9.62 -8.28 15.27
N ASN A 340 -9.11 -7.64 14.22
CA ASN A 340 -9.89 -7.10 13.12
C ASN A 340 -9.68 -7.87 11.81
N ASN A 341 -9.15 -9.10 11.88
CA ASN A 341 -8.96 -9.98 10.73
C ASN A 341 -8.20 -9.32 9.57
N VAL A 342 -7.19 -8.51 9.89
CA VAL A 342 -6.36 -7.85 8.88
C VAL A 342 -5.38 -8.85 8.29
N VAL A 343 -5.42 -8.98 6.97
CA VAL A 343 -4.41 -9.67 6.16
C VAL A 343 -3.90 -8.70 5.11
N GLY A 344 -2.59 -8.61 4.98
CA GLY A 344 -2.00 -7.49 4.27
C GLY A 344 -0.48 -7.55 4.28
N PHE A 345 0.13 -6.41 3.99
CA PHE A 345 1.57 -6.29 4.00
C PHE A 345 2.04 -4.86 4.28
N ASN A 346 3.30 -4.77 4.65
CA ASN A 346 4.00 -3.50 4.74
C ASN A 346 4.45 -3.04 3.36
N THR A 347 4.17 -1.77 3.02
CA THR A 347 4.34 -1.24 1.67
C THR A 347 5.45 -0.19 1.58
N TYR A 348 5.91 0.11 0.37
CA TYR A 348 6.79 1.28 0.09
C TYR A 348 6.04 2.58 -0.20
N GLY A 349 4.72 2.51 -0.12
CA GLY A 349 3.80 3.61 -0.38
C GLY A 349 2.41 3.01 -0.61
N GLU A 350 1.38 3.84 -0.50
CA GLU A 350 -0.01 3.40 -0.56
C GLU A 350 -0.76 4.21 -1.61
N GLN A 351 -1.87 3.68 -2.10
CA GLN A 351 -2.73 4.35 -3.06
C GLN A 351 -4.10 4.55 -2.43
N PHE A 352 -4.63 5.77 -2.54
CA PHE A 352 -5.97 6.08 -2.04
C PHE A 352 -6.62 7.18 -2.88
N GLY A 353 -7.75 6.86 -3.50
CA GLY A 353 -8.41 7.74 -4.47
C GLY A 353 -7.49 8.04 -5.65
N MET A 354 -7.10 9.31 -5.82
CA MET A 354 -6.21 9.77 -6.90
C MET A 354 -4.77 10.04 -6.42
N MET A 355 -4.42 9.61 -5.21
CA MET A 355 -3.18 10.02 -4.56
C MET A 355 -2.31 8.81 -4.22
N HIS A 356 -1.01 8.98 -4.46
CA HIS A 356 0.01 8.18 -3.79
C HIS A 356 0.32 8.85 -2.46
N VAL A 357 0.24 8.07 -1.39
CA VAL A 357 0.44 8.53 -0.01
C VAL A 357 1.49 7.65 0.68
N SER A 358 2.05 8.15 1.76
CA SER A 358 3.06 7.47 2.56
C SER A 358 2.72 7.62 4.04
N GLN A 359 3.26 6.76 4.89
CA GLN A 359 2.99 6.73 6.33
C GLN A 359 1.50 6.69 6.67
N THR A 360 0.73 5.98 5.85
CA THR A 360 -0.70 5.72 6.07
C THR A 360 -0.94 4.23 6.30
N PHE A 361 -2.11 3.92 6.85
CA PHE A 361 -2.70 2.60 6.76
C PHE A 361 -3.93 2.72 5.88
N THR A 362 -3.90 2.06 4.72
CA THR A 362 -5.04 2.01 3.80
C THR A 362 -5.57 0.60 3.70
N GLY A 363 -6.81 0.44 3.27
CA GLY A 363 -7.36 -0.89 3.10
C GLY A 363 -8.83 -0.93 2.73
N ILE A 364 -9.33 -2.16 2.67
CA ILE A 364 -10.76 -2.47 2.50
C ILE A 364 -11.18 -3.33 3.67
N ALA A 365 -12.19 -2.88 4.42
CA ALA A 365 -12.87 -3.67 5.42
C ALA A 365 -14.18 -4.23 4.87
N PHE A 366 -14.42 -5.52 5.06
CA PHE A 366 -15.65 -6.21 4.66
C PHE A 366 -16.52 -6.47 5.89
N GLY A 367 -17.81 -6.18 5.76
CA GLY A 367 -18.83 -6.53 6.75
C GLY A 367 -19.40 -7.93 6.52
N PRO A 368 -20.46 -8.31 7.27
CA PRO A 368 -21.10 -9.61 7.19
C PRO A 368 -21.50 -10.04 5.78
N GLY A 369 -21.16 -11.26 5.39
CA GLY A 369 -21.91 -12.00 4.37
C GLY A 369 -21.23 -13.26 3.83
#